data_AF-A0A497L8T9-F1
#
_entry.id   AF-A0A497L8T9-F1
#
_cell.length_a   1.000
_cell.length_b   1.000
_cell.length_c   1.000
_cell.angle_alpha   90.00
_cell.angle_beta   90.00
_cell.angle_gamma   90.00
#
_symmetry.space_group_name_H-M   'P 1'
#
loop_
_entity.id
_entity.type
_entity.pdbx_description
1 polymer ?
#
loop_
_entity_poly.entity_id
_entity_poly.type
_entity_poly.pdbx_seq_one_letter_code
_entity_poly.pdbx_strand_id
1 'polypeptide(L)'
;MGRSQVRTVEEAYMAKADWEIHENANTMISYSDFLGFLMNKMLKEPSVLKEYLPEKAVDMHFARDIHIHKLPHSLWVPYCVGWSYAKILRLGLITPSIISKPARHLSTAISHVVNFFHLTAQEWTGAQAISAIDLYAGPFVEHDKLDYVAVKQEVQKMFFELNYPTRLGYQSAFTNATIMLEADPDLLASEAIVGGREVGQLGDYLDGAITVARAFFDLSLEGDGRGQPFTFPITTLMVSPRFDWAGRRWGDLTDLIFEALARRGTAYLLNGYSTDVGSLYAMCLHAEELVIFRRKGEIHVGTMEELFEEFHGDLLEREGKTEWYSVKEPVELLSLNPETFKLEWVPVRRLLRTRSGKEVVIKIRTGRSFRATPEHPVAVLTGEGIRIKRASEVQRGDYVLLLRDASRCLSGRYAELAGMTVDEEFAYFLGLFVADGNYLRRRDGRYKDSKIGDYYYSGLQFSFSEDEKTLIDFVVKFAKER
;
A
#
# COMPACT_ATOMS: atom_id res chain seq x y z
N MET A 1 -57.29 11.36 10.27
CA MET A 1 -55.88 11.63 10.60
C MET A 1 -55.03 10.63 9.84
N GLY A 2 -54.12 11.08 8.97
CA GLY A 2 -53.20 10.18 8.28
C GLY A 2 -52.36 9.40 9.29
N ARG A 3 -52.11 8.11 9.03
CA ARG A 3 -51.26 7.28 9.88
C ARG A 3 -49.86 7.90 9.95
N SER A 4 -49.27 7.92 11.14
CA SER A 4 -47.87 8.32 11.32
C SER A 4 -46.95 7.39 10.51
N GLN A 5 -45.97 7.96 9.80
CA GLN A 5 -44.95 7.18 9.08
C GLN A 5 -44.23 6.22 10.03
N VAL A 6 -43.95 6.65 11.26
CA VAL A 6 -43.29 5.82 12.28
C VAL A 6 -44.09 4.55 12.57
N ARG A 7 -45.42 4.67 12.74
CA ARG A 7 -46.30 3.52 12.99
C ARG A 7 -46.32 2.53 11.81
N THR A 8 -46.19 3.04 10.60
CA THR A 8 -46.15 2.20 9.38
C THR A 8 -44.85 1.40 9.32
N VAL A 9 -43.71 2.05 9.62
CA VAL A 9 -42.40 1.38 9.68
C VAL A 9 -42.33 0.36 10.82
N GLU A 10 -42.89 0.69 11.99
CA GLU A 10 -43.00 -0.21 13.13
C GLU A 10 -43.83 -1.47 12.80
N GLU A 11 -45.02 -1.31 12.24
CA GLU A 11 -45.88 -2.43 11.84
C GLU A 11 -45.17 -3.33 10.81
N ALA A 12 -44.47 -2.74 9.83
CA ALA A 12 -43.69 -3.49 8.83
C ALA A 12 -42.52 -4.26 9.46
N TYR A 13 -41.79 -3.64 10.39
CA TYR A 13 -40.68 -4.25 11.11
C TYR A 13 -41.15 -5.43 11.96
N MET A 14 -42.20 -5.24 12.75
CA MET A 14 -42.76 -6.28 13.63
C MET A 14 -43.36 -7.44 12.85
N ALA A 15 -43.98 -7.18 11.70
CA ALA A 15 -44.53 -8.20 10.83
C ALA A 15 -43.48 -8.94 9.99
N LYS A 16 -42.21 -8.52 10.00
CA LYS A 16 -41.16 -8.96 9.06
C LYS A 16 -41.62 -8.88 7.59
N ALA A 17 -42.45 -7.88 7.28
CA ALA A 17 -43.10 -7.78 5.97
C ALA A 17 -42.19 -7.13 4.92
N ASP A 18 -41.14 -6.41 5.36
CA ASP A 18 -40.19 -5.71 4.50
C ASP A 18 -38.94 -6.57 4.28
N TRP A 19 -38.51 -6.70 3.02
CA TRP A 19 -37.33 -7.50 2.67
C TRP A 19 -36.03 -6.92 3.23
N GLU A 20 -35.96 -5.61 3.50
CA GLU A 20 -34.76 -4.98 4.06
C GLU A 20 -34.45 -5.47 5.49
N ILE A 21 -35.45 -6.02 6.19
CA ILE A 21 -35.26 -6.68 7.50
C ILE A 21 -34.38 -7.94 7.34
N HIS A 22 -34.35 -8.53 6.15
CA HIS A 22 -33.56 -9.70 5.79
C HIS A 22 -32.28 -9.35 4.99
N GLU A 23 -32.00 -8.07 4.73
CA GLU A 23 -30.81 -7.64 3.97
C GLU A 23 -29.51 -7.99 4.70
N ASN A 24 -29.52 -8.01 6.04
CA ASN A 24 -28.36 -8.33 6.87
C ASN A 24 -28.60 -9.59 7.70
N ALA A 25 -27.92 -10.69 7.36
CA ALA A 25 -28.05 -11.96 8.07
C ALA A 25 -27.53 -11.93 9.53
N ASN A 26 -26.77 -10.89 9.91
CA ASN A 26 -26.19 -10.77 11.25
C ASN A 26 -27.08 -10.03 12.26
N THR A 27 -28.24 -9.49 11.83
CA THR A 27 -29.14 -8.78 12.74
C THR A 27 -30.09 -9.73 13.44
N MET A 28 -30.44 -9.38 14.67
CA MET A 28 -31.55 -9.99 15.40
C MET A 28 -32.59 -8.92 15.70
N ILE A 29 -33.86 -9.32 15.71
CA ILE A 29 -34.94 -8.42 16.10
C ILE A 29 -34.66 -7.90 17.50
N SER A 30 -34.54 -6.58 17.58
CA SER A 30 -34.24 -5.87 18.81
C SER A 30 -34.64 -4.41 18.65
N TYR A 31 -34.69 -3.69 19.77
CA TYR A 31 -34.90 -2.25 19.72
C TYR A 31 -33.79 -1.50 18.96
N SER A 32 -32.53 -1.92 19.08
CA SER A 32 -31.42 -1.30 18.36
C SER A 32 -31.52 -1.52 16.85
N ASP A 33 -31.93 -2.71 16.43
CA ASP A 33 -32.17 -3.04 15.02
C ASP A 33 -33.38 -2.29 14.45
N PHE A 34 -34.46 -2.15 15.22
CA PHE A 34 -35.58 -1.29 14.83
C PHE A 34 -35.14 0.17 14.59
N LEU A 35 -34.31 0.75 15.48
CA LEU A 35 -33.79 2.10 15.28
C LEU A 35 -32.94 2.20 13.99
N GLY A 36 -32.10 1.20 13.74
CA GLY A 36 -31.32 1.11 12.50
C GLY A 36 -32.20 1.01 11.25
N PHE A 37 -33.25 0.18 11.31
CA PHE A 37 -34.23 0.01 10.22
C PHE A 37 -34.98 1.32 9.93
N LEU A 38 -35.46 2.00 10.96
CA LEU A 38 -36.12 3.30 10.83
C LEU A 38 -35.19 4.35 10.20
N MET A 39 -33.94 4.44 10.68
CA MET A 39 -32.94 5.33 10.09
C MET A 39 -32.66 5.00 8.63
N ASN A 40 -32.51 3.72 8.29
CA ASN A 40 -32.26 3.29 6.91
C ASN A 40 -33.40 3.70 5.98
N LYS A 41 -34.66 3.51 6.38
CA LYS A 41 -35.82 3.93 5.59
C LYS A 41 -35.85 5.43 5.34
N MET A 42 -35.47 6.23 6.33
CA MET A 42 -35.45 7.69 6.17
C MET A 42 -34.28 8.18 5.30
N LEU A 43 -33.11 7.57 5.44
CA LEU A 43 -31.86 8.07 4.84
C LEU A 43 -31.57 7.46 3.45
N LYS A 44 -32.12 6.29 3.12
CA LYS A 44 -31.97 5.68 1.79
C LYS A 44 -32.93 6.26 0.74
N GLU A 45 -33.78 7.22 1.10
CA GLU A 45 -34.66 7.89 0.13
C GLU A 45 -33.82 8.57 -0.97
N PRO A 46 -34.12 8.34 -2.27
CA PRO A 46 -33.33 8.92 -3.36
C PRO A 46 -33.21 10.44 -3.29
N SER A 47 -34.27 11.14 -2.85
CA SER A 47 -34.23 12.59 -2.67
C SER A 47 -33.18 13.02 -1.65
N VAL A 48 -33.08 12.30 -0.53
CA VAL A 48 -32.08 12.56 0.52
C VAL A 48 -30.68 12.25 0.00
N LEU A 49 -30.49 11.10 -0.65
CA LEU A 49 -29.18 10.70 -1.18
C LEU A 49 -28.64 11.68 -2.22
N LYS A 50 -29.50 12.27 -3.04
CA LYS A 50 -29.14 13.29 -4.05
C LYS A 50 -28.65 14.61 -3.44
N GLU A 51 -28.92 14.88 -2.16
CA GLU A 51 -28.33 16.04 -1.46
C GLU A 51 -26.84 15.82 -1.12
N TYR A 52 -26.41 14.56 -0.97
CA TYR A 52 -25.05 14.21 -0.58
C TYR A 52 -24.19 13.64 -1.72
N LEU A 53 -24.81 13.02 -2.72
CA LEU A 53 -24.15 12.34 -3.83
C LEU A 53 -24.59 12.92 -5.18
N PRO A 54 -23.75 12.84 -6.23
CA PRO A 54 -24.14 13.25 -7.57
C PRO A 54 -25.41 12.53 -8.01
N GLU A 55 -26.39 13.29 -8.51
CA GLU A 55 -27.71 12.76 -8.87
C GLU A 55 -27.63 11.53 -9.78
N LYS A 56 -26.78 11.60 -10.81
CA LYS A 56 -26.54 10.48 -11.73
C LYS A 56 -26.07 9.21 -11.02
N ALA A 57 -25.22 9.32 -10.00
CA ALA A 57 -24.72 8.16 -9.26
C ALA A 57 -25.84 7.52 -8.43
N VAL A 58 -26.71 8.34 -7.83
CA VAL A 58 -27.90 7.87 -7.11
C VAL A 58 -28.86 7.16 -8.08
N ASP A 59 -29.17 7.77 -9.23
CA ASP A 59 -30.05 7.16 -10.23
C ASP A 59 -29.49 5.83 -10.74
N MET A 60 -28.19 5.77 -11.05
CA MET A 60 -27.50 4.54 -11.46
C MET A 60 -27.53 3.46 -10.35
N HIS A 61 -27.47 3.85 -9.07
CA HIS A 61 -27.58 2.91 -7.96
C HIS A 61 -28.98 2.26 -7.90
N PHE A 62 -30.04 3.05 -8.01
CA PHE A 62 -31.42 2.55 -7.98
C PHE A 62 -31.82 1.84 -9.28
N ALA A 63 -31.23 2.23 -10.41
CA ALA A 63 -31.35 1.51 -11.68
C ALA A 63 -30.55 0.20 -11.70
N ARG A 64 -29.69 -0.04 -10.71
CA ARG A 64 -28.79 -1.20 -10.57
C ARG A 64 -27.67 -1.26 -11.61
N ASP A 65 -27.35 -0.12 -12.21
CA ASP A 65 -26.18 0.01 -13.08
C ASP A 65 -24.88 -0.04 -12.27
N ILE A 66 -24.93 0.45 -11.02
CA ILE A 66 -23.84 0.37 -10.03
C ILE A 66 -24.40 0.01 -8.65
N HIS A 67 -23.55 -0.43 -7.73
CA HIS A 67 -23.89 -0.61 -6.32
C HIS A 67 -22.99 0.26 -5.44
N ILE A 68 -23.56 1.28 -4.80
CA ILE A 68 -22.85 2.10 -3.82
C ILE A 68 -22.94 1.38 -2.48
N HIS A 69 -21.83 0.79 -2.05
CA HIS A 69 -21.78 -0.01 -0.84
C HIS A 69 -22.07 0.82 0.42
N LYS A 70 -22.70 0.16 1.39
CA LYS A 70 -22.90 0.65 2.77
C LYS A 70 -23.72 1.94 2.89
N LEU A 71 -24.50 2.29 1.86
CA LEU A 71 -25.51 3.32 2.03
C LEU A 71 -26.53 2.91 3.11
N PRO A 72 -27.01 3.87 3.92
CA PRO A 72 -26.69 5.30 3.89
C PRO A 72 -25.45 5.67 4.72
N HIS A 73 -24.95 4.77 5.57
CA HIS A 73 -23.89 5.08 6.55
C HIS A 73 -22.57 5.55 5.93
N SER A 74 -22.24 5.05 4.73
CA SER A 74 -21.02 5.44 4.00
C SER A 74 -21.00 6.91 3.57
N LEU A 75 -22.08 7.66 3.76
CA LEU A 75 -22.10 9.12 3.62
C LEU A 75 -21.32 9.84 4.73
N TRP A 76 -21.17 9.23 5.92
CA TRP A 76 -20.57 9.89 7.10
C TRP A 76 -19.38 9.14 7.68
N VAL A 77 -19.41 7.81 7.64
CA VAL A 77 -18.38 6.97 8.27
C VAL A 77 -17.67 6.08 7.24
N PRO A 78 -16.35 5.89 7.38
CA PRO A 78 -15.55 5.08 6.47
C PRO A 78 -15.96 3.60 6.44
N TYR A 79 -15.41 2.86 5.47
CA TYR A 79 -15.72 1.44 5.31
C TYR A 79 -15.02 0.55 6.35
N CYS A 80 -13.78 0.16 6.11
CA CYS A 80 -13.02 -0.76 6.98
C CYS A 80 -11.62 -0.22 7.26
N VAL A 81 -10.93 -0.81 8.24
CA VAL A 81 -9.58 -0.39 8.63
C VAL A 81 -8.81 -1.53 9.30
N GLY A 82 -7.51 -1.61 9.01
CA GLY A 82 -6.54 -2.42 9.75
C GLY A 82 -5.75 -1.53 10.71
N TRP A 83 -5.63 -1.96 11.96
CA TRP A 83 -5.04 -1.21 13.04
C TRP A 83 -3.68 -1.78 13.46
N SER A 84 -2.75 -0.90 13.80
CA SER A 84 -1.46 -1.28 14.38
C SER A 84 -1.65 -1.74 15.83
N TYR A 85 -1.54 -3.06 16.06
CA TYR A 85 -1.63 -3.59 17.42
C TYR A 85 -0.45 -3.13 18.30
N ALA A 86 0.76 -3.02 17.72
CA ALA A 86 1.92 -2.42 18.37
C ALA A 86 1.61 -1.06 18.99
N LYS A 87 0.93 -0.18 18.24
CA LYS A 87 0.60 1.16 18.72
C LYS A 87 -0.36 1.13 19.93
N ILE A 88 -1.33 0.21 19.92
CA ILE A 88 -2.23 0.00 21.06
C ILE A 88 -1.44 -0.47 22.29
N LEU A 89 -0.49 -1.39 22.11
CA LEU A 89 0.37 -1.87 23.20
C LEU A 89 1.33 -0.79 23.71
N ARG A 90 1.81 0.10 22.84
CA ARG A 90 2.76 1.17 23.19
C ARG A 90 2.11 2.31 23.96
N LEU A 91 0.90 2.70 23.54
CA LEU A 91 0.20 3.87 24.09
C LEU A 91 -0.80 3.51 25.20
N GLY A 92 -1.29 2.27 25.22
CA GLY A 92 -2.49 1.89 25.96
C GLY A 92 -3.76 2.25 25.19
N LEU A 93 -4.91 2.07 25.84
CA LEU A 93 -6.21 2.35 25.24
C LEU A 93 -6.68 3.77 25.61
N ILE A 94 -6.54 4.69 24.66
CA ILE A 94 -6.96 6.09 24.80
C ILE A 94 -8.34 6.23 24.14
N THR A 95 -9.35 6.54 24.93
CA THR A 95 -10.74 6.75 24.47
C THR A 95 -11.22 8.14 24.87
N PRO A 96 -12.34 8.64 24.31
CA PRO A 96 -12.89 9.94 24.70
C PRO A 96 -13.29 10.03 26.19
N SER A 97 -13.69 8.92 26.81
CA SER A 97 -14.22 8.90 28.19
C SER A 97 -13.22 8.39 29.23
N ILE A 98 -12.32 7.48 28.85
CA ILE A 98 -11.35 6.87 29.76
C ILE A 98 -10.02 6.60 29.05
N ILE A 99 -8.93 6.75 29.79
CA ILE A 99 -7.57 6.49 29.29
C ILE A 99 -6.94 5.39 30.15
N SER A 100 -6.58 4.28 29.50
CA SER A 100 -5.86 3.16 30.12
C SER A 100 -4.38 3.24 29.78
N LYS A 101 -3.51 3.06 30.79
CA LYS A 101 -2.06 2.93 30.58
C LYS A 101 -1.74 1.67 29.76
N PRO A 102 -0.58 1.61 29.10
CA PRO A 102 -0.12 0.41 28.39
C PRO A 102 -0.27 -0.89 29.19
N ALA A 103 -0.71 -1.96 28.52
CA ALA A 103 -0.95 -3.26 29.14
C ALA A 103 0.36 -3.89 29.63
N ARG A 104 0.37 -4.40 30.88
CA ARG A 104 1.53 -5.10 31.48
C ARG A 104 1.37 -6.62 31.54
N HIS A 105 0.15 -7.10 31.34
CA HIS A 105 -0.22 -8.51 31.42
C HIS A 105 -1.07 -8.90 30.22
N LEU A 106 -1.02 -10.17 29.81
CA LEU A 106 -1.76 -10.68 28.65
C LEU A 106 -3.26 -10.37 28.77
N SER A 107 -3.82 -10.56 29.95
CA SER A 107 -5.24 -10.33 30.23
C SER A 107 -5.68 -8.90 29.91
N THR A 108 -4.82 -7.92 30.18
CA THR A 108 -5.07 -6.49 29.89
C THR A 108 -4.85 -6.18 28.41
N ALA A 109 -3.85 -6.80 27.78
CA ALA A 109 -3.58 -6.63 26.35
C ALA A 109 -4.76 -7.13 25.49
N ILE A 110 -5.34 -8.27 25.87
CA ILE A 110 -6.56 -8.82 25.28
C ILE A 110 -7.76 -7.91 25.55
N SER A 111 -7.95 -7.45 26.79
CA SER A 111 -9.05 -6.53 27.09
C SER A 111 -8.95 -5.22 26.30
N HIS A 112 -7.74 -4.67 26.12
CA HIS A 112 -7.55 -3.46 25.32
C HIS A 112 -8.00 -3.66 23.88
N VAL A 113 -7.60 -4.76 23.23
CA VAL A 113 -7.93 -4.97 21.82
C VAL A 113 -9.41 -5.27 21.60
N VAL A 114 -10.05 -6.03 22.52
CA VAL A 114 -11.50 -6.26 22.51
C VAL A 114 -12.26 -4.93 22.60
N ASN A 115 -11.95 -4.12 23.62
CA ASN A 115 -12.63 -2.82 23.81
C ASN A 115 -12.34 -1.86 22.65
N PHE A 116 -11.11 -1.87 22.12
CA PHE A 116 -10.75 -1.07 20.97
C PHE A 116 -11.60 -1.44 19.73
N PHE A 117 -11.79 -2.73 19.46
CA PHE A 117 -12.68 -3.18 18.38
C PHE A 117 -14.14 -2.79 18.61
N HIS A 118 -14.67 -2.93 19.82
CA HIS A 118 -16.05 -2.52 20.10
C HIS A 118 -16.27 -1.02 19.89
N LEU A 119 -15.32 -0.19 20.32
CA LEU A 119 -15.39 1.26 20.17
C LEU A 119 -15.27 1.67 18.70
N THR A 120 -14.29 1.12 17.97
CA THR A 120 -14.07 1.47 16.57
C THR A 120 -15.16 0.92 15.65
N ALA A 121 -15.78 -0.22 15.96
CA ALA A 121 -16.87 -0.77 15.15
C ALA A 121 -18.14 0.12 15.09
N GLN A 122 -18.26 1.12 15.97
CA GLN A 122 -19.34 2.12 15.91
C GLN A 122 -19.07 3.22 14.88
N GLU A 123 -17.80 3.50 14.59
CA GLU A 123 -17.37 4.62 13.75
C GLU A 123 -16.96 4.18 12.32
N TRP A 124 -17.17 2.89 12.00
CA TRP A 124 -16.88 2.29 10.70
C TRP A 124 -18.03 1.38 10.25
N THR A 125 -18.26 1.33 8.95
CA THR A 125 -19.37 0.53 8.38
C THR A 125 -19.01 -0.95 8.14
N GLY A 126 -17.72 -1.28 8.15
CA GLY A 126 -17.14 -2.58 7.82
C GLY A 126 -16.13 -3.08 8.85
N ALA A 127 -15.24 -3.98 8.40
CA ALA A 127 -14.38 -4.77 9.26
C ALA A 127 -13.31 -3.94 9.99
N GLN A 128 -13.03 -4.34 11.24
CA GLN A 128 -11.91 -3.87 12.06
C GLN A 128 -10.89 -4.99 12.17
N ALA A 129 -9.65 -4.75 11.72
CA ALA A 129 -8.63 -5.79 11.68
C ALA A 129 -7.41 -5.42 12.52
N ILE A 130 -6.73 -6.44 13.04
CA ILE A 130 -5.33 -6.34 13.49
C ILE A 130 -4.53 -7.48 12.87
N SER A 131 -3.23 -7.26 12.76
CA SER A 131 -2.29 -8.28 12.31
C SER A 131 -1.36 -8.72 13.42
N ALA A 132 -0.82 -9.93 13.30
CA ALA A 132 0.22 -10.48 14.16
C ALA A 132 -0.17 -10.59 15.64
N ILE A 133 -1.43 -10.92 15.93
CA ILE A 133 -1.90 -11.00 17.33
C ILE A 133 -1.12 -12.05 18.12
N ASP A 134 -0.76 -13.16 17.47
CA ASP A 134 0.07 -14.22 18.03
C ASP A 134 1.46 -13.72 18.42
N LEU A 135 2.14 -13.02 17.51
CA LEU A 135 3.48 -12.48 17.76
C LEU A 135 3.46 -11.39 18.84
N TYR A 136 2.48 -10.49 18.83
CA TYR A 136 2.39 -9.43 19.85
C TYR A 136 1.89 -9.93 21.22
N ALA A 137 1.16 -11.05 21.27
CA ALA A 137 0.76 -11.67 22.52
C ALA A 137 1.85 -12.59 23.11
N GLY A 138 2.71 -13.19 22.27
CA GLY A 138 3.82 -14.06 22.68
C GLY A 138 4.70 -13.51 23.82
N PRO A 139 5.17 -12.25 23.75
CA PRO A 139 5.96 -11.62 24.81
C PRO A 139 5.27 -11.60 26.17
N PHE A 140 3.94 -11.45 26.20
CA PHE A 140 3.18 -11.49 27.46
C PHE A 140 3.08 -12.90 28.04
N VAL A 141 3.00 -13.93 27.19
CA VAL A 141 2.98 -15.34 27.64
C VAL A 141 4.24 -15.64 28.45
N GLU A 142 5.40 -15.25 27.94
CA GLU A 142 6.68 -15.48 28.62
C GLU A 142 6.89 -14.55 29.82
N HIS A 143 6.56 -13.26 29.67
CA HIS A 143 6.66 -12.27 30.74
C HIS A 143 5.85 -12.68 31.98
N ASP A 144 4.59 -13.11 31.75
CA ASP A 144 3.68 -13.53 32.83
C ASP A 144 3.91 -15.01 33.23
N LYS A 145 4.78 -15.75 32.53
CA LYS A 145 5.04 -17.19 32.72
C LYS A 145 3.76 -18.04 32.67
N LEU A 146 2.92 -17.76 31.68
CA LEU A 146 1.63 -18.42 31.54
C LEU A 146 1.79 -19.83 30.97
N ASP A 147 1.03 -20.76 31.52
CA ASP A 147 0.83 -22.05 30.90
C ASP A 147 -0.23 -21.96 29.79
N TYR A 148 -0.37 -23.04 29.02
CA TYR A 148 -1.35 -23.10 27.93
C TYR A 148 -2.79 -22.86 28.40
N VAL A 149 -3.15 -23.32 29.61
CA VAL A 149 -4.51 -23.18 30.14
C VAL A 149 -4.84 -21.70 30.37
N ALA A 150 -3.92 -20.95 30.97
CA ALA A 150 -4.06 -19.50 31.15
C ALA A 150 -4.11 -18.75 29.81
N VAL A 151 -3.25 -19.09 28.84
CA VAL A 151 -3.28 -18.46 27.51
C VAL A 151 -4.61 -18.73 26.81
N LYS A 152 -5.06 -19.99 26.79
CA LYS A 152 -6.34 -20.38 26.18
C LYS A 152 -7.52 -19.67 26.84
N GLN A 153 -7.51 -19.49 28.15
CA GLN A 153 -8.57 -18.77 28.86
C GLN A 153 -8.69 -17.30 28.41
N GLU A 154 -7.56 -16.62 28.19
CA GLU A 154 -7.57 -15.23 27.73
C GLU A 154 -8.00 -15.10 26.27
N VAL A 155 -7.57 -16.02 25.40
CA VAL A 155 -8.04 -16.07 24.01
C VAL A 155 -9.54 -16.43 23.95
N GLN A 156 -10.01 -17.35 24.81
CA GLN A 156 -11.42 -17.70 24.92
C GLN A 156 -12.26 -16.49 25.31
N LYS A 157 -11.81 -15.71 26.30
CA LYS A 157 -12.45 -14.45 26.68
C LYS A 157 -12.63 -13.54 25.45
N MET A 158 -11.58 -13.37 24.64
CA MET A 158 -11.65 -12.57 23.42
C MET A 158 -12.70 -13.10 22.44
N PHE A 159 -12.74 -14.40 22.20
CA PHE A 159 -13.70 -15.01 21.26
C PHE A 159 -15.14 -14.74 21.69
N PHE A 160 -15.48 -14.95 22.96
CA PHE A 160 -16.84 -14.68 23.44
C PHE A 160 -17.19 -13.19 23.38
N GLU A 161 -16.31 -12.32 23.89
CA GLU A 161 -16.54 -10.86 23.92
C GLU A 161 -16.73 -10.25 22.51
N LEU A 162 -16.03 -10.77 21.50
CA LEU A 162 -16.16 -10.30 20.12
C LEU A 162 -17.40 -10.85 19.40
N ASN A 163 -18.05 -11.90 19.91
CA ASN A 163 -19.30 -12.42 19.36
C ASN A 163 -20.55 -11.90 20.07
N TYR A 164 -20.44 -11.22 21.22
CA TYR A 164 -21.59 -10.51 21.80
C TYR A 164 -21.98 -9.27 20.99
N PRO A 165 -23.27 -8.94 20.90
CA PRO A 165 -23.75 -7.82 20.12
C PRO A 165 -23.40 -6.49 20.78
N THR A 166 -22.54 -5.71 20.13
CA THR A 166 -22.06 -4.42 20.64
C THR A 166 -22.30 -3.26 19.68
N ARG A 167 -22.66 -3.53 18.43
CA ARG A 167 -22.86 -2.53 17.38
C ARG A 167 -24.34 -2.16 17.20
N LEU A 168 -24.59 -0.98 16.61
CA LEU A 168 -25.93 -0.62 16.10
C LEU A 168 -26.51 -1.76 15.25
N GLY A 169 -27.79 -2.07 15.46
CA GLY A 169 -28.43 -3.21 14.82
C GLY A 169 -28.37 -4.51 15.62
N TYR A 170 -27.88 -4.45 16.86
CA TYR A 170 -27.70 -5.62 17.74
C TYR A 170 -26.84 -6.70 17.08
N GLN A 171 -25.76 -6.25 16.44
CA GLN A 171 -24.80 -7.07 15.73
C GLN A 171 -23.49 -7.14 16.52
N SER A 172 -22.80 -8.26 16.42
CA SER A 172 -21.42 -8.38 16.89
C SER A 172 -20.49 -7.51 16.03
N ALA A 173 -19.37 -7.07 16.60
CA ALA A 173 -18.39 -6.29 15.87
C ALA A 173 -17.73 -7.15 14.77
N PHE A 174 -17.74 -6.67 13.52
CA PHE A 174 -17.06 -7.37 12.43
C PHE A 174 -15.55 -7.22 12.61
N THR A 175 -14.90 -8.26 13.13
CA THR A 175 -13.48 -8.22 13.49
C THR A 175 -12.67 -9.27 12.74
N ASN A 176 -11.38 -8.97 12.49
CA ASN A 176 -10.42 -9.90 11.92
C ASN A 176 -9.11 -9.85 12.73
N ALA A 177 -8.54 -11.02 12.98
CA ALA A 177 -7.24 -11.16 13.60
C ALA A 177 -6.35 -12.06 12.73
N THR A 178 -5.18 -11.56 12.35
CA THR A 178 -4.22 -12.33 11.56
C THR A 178 -3.18 -13.00 12.44
N ILE A 179 -2.99 -14.30 12.24
CA ILE A 179 -1.94 -15.15 12.79
C ILE A 179 -0.77 -15.18 11.79
N MET A 180 0.42 -14.78 12.24
CA MET A 180 1.59 -14.60 11.37
C MET A 180 2.64 -15.69 11.56
N LEU A 181 2.81 -16.23 12.77
CA LEU A 181 3.89 -17.16 13.14
C LEU A 181 5.24 -16.66 12.57
N GLU A 182 6.08 -17.57 12.06
CA GLU A 182 7.36 -17.22 11.45
C GLU A 182 7.26 -16.72 9.99
N ALA A 183 6.08 -16.26 9.55
CA ALA A 183 5.85 -16.00 8.14
C ALA A 183 6.69 -14.85 7.57
N ASP A 184 6.99 -13.83 8.37
CA ASP A 184 7.59 -12.56 7.94
C ASP A 184 8.84 -12.20 8.78
N PRO A 185 10.07 -12.30 8.25
CA PRO A 185 11.30 -11.94 8.96
C PRO A 185 11.38 -10.48 9.43
N ASP A 186 10.83 -9.52 8.69
CA ASP A 186 10.93 -8.10 9.06
C ASP A 186 10.00 -7.81 10.24
N LEU A 187 8.82 -8.43 10.24
CA LEU A 187 7.94 -8.41 11.40
C LEU A 187 8.57 -9.11 12.61
N LEU A 188 9.22 -10.27 12.43
CA LEU A 188 9.92 -10.94 13.54
C LEU A 188 11.04 -10.06 14.14
N ALA A 189 11.71 -9.24 13.32
CA ALA A 189 12.73 -8.30 13.79
C ALA A 189 12.16 -7.02 14.45
N SER A 190 10.84 -6.81 14.40
CA SER A 190 10.18 -5.64 14.97
C SER A 190 10.06 -5.72 16.50
N GLU A 191 9.76 -4.59 17.14
CA GLU A 191 9.68 -4.47 18.60
C GLU A 191 8.61 -5.37 19.23
N ALA A 192 9.02 -6.21 20.18
CA ALA A 192 8.12 -6.83 21.15
C ALA A 192 7.79 -5.80 22.24
N ILE A 193 6.49 -5.59 22.53
CA ILE A 193 6.05 -4.50 23.40
C ILE A 193 5.28 -5.04 24.61
N VAL A 194 5.79 -4.78 25.81
CA VAL A 194 5.11 -5.07 27.09
C VAL A 194 5.19 -3.84 28.00
N GLY A 195 4.06 -3.46 28.61
CA GLY A 195 4.01 -2.29 29.50
C GLY A 195 4.33 -0.96 28.80
N GLY A 196 4.14 -0.89 27.47
CA GLY A 196 4.43 0.29 26.66
C GLY A 196 5.89 0.48 26.29
N ARG A 197 6.73 -0.55 26.51
CA ARG A 197 8.17 -0.51 26.26
C ARG A 197 8.59 -1.69 25.39
N GLU A 198 9.63 -1.47 24.60
CA GLU A 198 10.33 -2.53 23.89
C GLU A 198 11.02 -3.46 24.90
N VAL A 199 10.77 -4.76 24.78
CA VAL A 199 11.35 -5.81 25.66
C VAL A 199 12.21 -6.82 24.91
N GLY A 200 12.27 -6.73 23.59
CA GLY A 200 13.01 -7.63 22.69
C GLY A 200 12.47 -7.50 21.27
N GLN A 201 12.81 -8.46 20.40
CA GLN A 201 12.21 -8.59 19.07
C GLN A 201 11.06 -9.60 19.11
N LEU A 202 10.05 -9.47 18.25
CA LEU A 202 8.92 -10.40 18.20
C LEU A 202 9.36 -11.86 17.95
N GLY A 203 10.42 -12.05 17.17
CA GLY A 203 11.00 -13.37 16.88
C GLY A 203 11.67 -14.04 18.07
N ASP A 204 11.96 -13.30 19.16
CA ASP A 204 12.50 -13.89 20.39
C ASP A 204 11.44 -14.68 21.17
N TYR A 205 10.14 -14.44 20.89
CA TYR A 205 9.00 -14.95 21.66
C TYR A 205 8.11 -15.93 20.86
N LEU A 206 8.73 -16.69 19.95
CA LEU A 206 8.00 -17.60 19.05
C LEU A 206 7.26 -18.73 19.79
N ASP A 207 7.80 -19.25 20.90
CA ASP A 207 7.13 -20.28 21.70
C ASP A 207 5.82 -19.73 22.28
N GLY A 208 5.84 -18.49 22.76
CA GLY A 208 4.63 -17.77 23.17
C GLY A 208 3.64 -17.58 22.03
N ALA A 209 4.11 -17.17 20.84
CA ALA A 209 3.27 -16.99 19.66
C ALA A 209 2.61 -18.29 19.18
N ILE A 210 3.36 -19.41 19.16
CA ILE A 210 2.85 -20.76 18.85
C ILE A 210 1.77 -21.17 19.86
N THR A 211 1.97 -20.86 21.14
CA THR A 211 0.98 -21.14 22.20
C THR A 211 -0.32 -20.36 21.99
N VAL A 212 -0.23 -19.09 21.61
CA VAL A 212 -1.39 -18.25 21.28
C VAL A 212 -2.09 -18.76 20.02
N ALA A 213 -1.35 -19.06 18.96
CA ALA A 213 -1.90 -19.60 17.73
C ALA A 213 -2.64 -20.93 17.99
N ARG A 214 -2.07 -21.83 18.79
CA ARG A 214 -2.75 -23.08 19.21
C ARG A 214 -4.09 -22.79 19.88
N ALA A 215 -4.13 -21.86 20.83
CA ALA A 215 -5.37 -21.49 21.51
C ALA A 215 -6.45 -21.02 20.53
N PHE A 216 -6.11 -20.23 19.50
CA PHE A 216 -7.04 -19.81 18.46
C PHE A 216 -7.66 -21.00 17.71
N PHE A 217 -6.85 -21.99 17.31
CA PHE A 217 -7.33 -23.11 16.50
C PHE A 217 -8.08 -24.17 17.34
N ASP A 218 -7.66 -24.42 18.58
CA ASP A 218 -8.40 -25.23 19.54
C ASP A 218 -9.81 -24.66 19.79
N LEU A 219 -9.89 -23.37 20.12
CA LEU A 219 -11.17 -22.71 20.39
C LEU A 219 -12.07 -22.65 19.16
N SER A 220 -11.47 -22.53 17.97
CA SER A 220 -12.18 -22.63 16.70
C SER A 220 -12.82 -24.00 16.49
N LEU A 221 -12.13 -25.09 16.88
CA LEU A 221 -12.66 -26.45 16.82
C LEU A 221 -13.72 -26.71 17.88
N GLU A 222 -13.52 -26.24 19.11
CA GLU A 222 -14.45 -26.39 20.23
C GLU A 222 -15.77 -25.68 19.95
N GLY A 223 -15.71 -24.42 19.53
CA GLY A 223 -16.89 -23.57 19.36
C GLY A 223 -17.43 -23.02 20.69
N ASP A 224 -18.64 -22.48 20.64
CA ASP A 224 -19.32 -21.91 21.81
C ASP A 224 -19.81 -22.99 22.81
N GLY A 225 -20.59 -22.59 23.81
CA GLY A 225 -21.14 -23.52 24.81
C GLY A 225 -22.06 -24.63 24.26
N ARG A 226 -22.43 -24.57 22.97
CA ARG A 226 -23.18 -25.60 22.22
C ARG A 226 -22.35 -26.26 21.12
N GLY A 227 -21.07 -25.91 21.00
CA GLY A 227 -20.17 -26.35 19.95
C GLY A 227 -20.37 -25.68 18.59
N GLN A 228 -21.11 -24.56 18.56
CA GLN A 228 -21.31 -23.77 17.34
C GLN A 228 -20.02 -23.00 17.00
N PRO A 229 -19.67 -22.86 15.71
CA PRO A 229 -18.48 -22.08 15.33
C PRO A 229 -18.61 -20.63 15.77
N PHE A 230 -17.49 -20.04 16.21
CA PHE A 230 -17.41 -18.59 16.40
C PHE A 230 -17.35 -17.89 15.06
N THR A 231 -18.11 -16.80 14.91
CA THR A 231 -18.06 -15.96 13.70
C THR A 231 -16.87 -15.00 13.76
N PHE A 232 -16.57 -14.49 14.95
CA PHE A 232 -15.51 -13.50 15.19
C PHE A 232 -14.49 -13.92 16.27
N PRO A 233 -13.27 -13.38 16.26
CA PRO A 233 -12.71 -12.65 15.13
C PRO A 233 -12.53 -13.61 13.94
N ILE A 234 -12.72 -13.11 12.73
CA ILE A 234 -12.34 -13.86 11.54
C ILE A 234 -10.83 -14.10 11.64
N THR A 235 -10.45 -15.35 11.74
CA THR A 235 -9.04 -15.73 11.83
C THR A 235 -8.48 -15.81 10.42
N THR A 236 -7.40 -15.06 10.18
CA THR A 236 -6.61 -15.13 8.95
C THR A 236 -5.25 -15.73 9.28
N LEU A 237 -4.77 -16.68 8.47
CA LEU A 237 -3.46 -17.30 8.64
C LEU A 237 -2.56 -16.92 7.47
N MET A 238 -1.39 -16.36 7.76
CA MET A 238 -0.38 -16.14 6.72
C MET A 238 0.34 -17.45 6.39
N VAL A 239 0.28 -17.84 5.12
CA VAL A 239 1.02 -19.00 4.60
C VAL A 239 2.14 -18.51 3.69
N SER A 240 3.38 -18.57 4.17
CA SER A 240 4.57 -18.13 3.42
C SER A 240 5.49 -19.32 3.06
N PRO A 241 6.57 -19.10 2.29
CA PRO A 241 7.58 -20.12 2.06
C PRO A 241 8.21 -20.70 3.34
N ARG A 242 8.10 -19.97 4.46
CA ARG A 242 8.57 -20.39 5.79
C ARG A 242 7.47 -21.05 6.62
N PHE A 243 6.32 -21.41 6.05
CA PHE A 243 5.29 -22.14 6.79
C PHE A 243 5.78 -23.56 7.15
N ASP A 244 5.49 -24.05 8.36
CA ASP A 244 5.96 -25.36 8.84
C ASP A 244 5.11 -26.52 8.31
N TRP A 245 5.18 -26.76 7.00
CA TRP A 245 4.49 -27.86 6.32
C TRP A 245 4.84 -29.24 6.85
N ALA A 246 6.03 -29.41 7.43
CA ALA A 246 6.53 -30.69 7.91
C ALA A 246 6.24 -30.94 9.40
N GLY A 247 5.66 -29.97 10.12
CA GLY A 247 5.38 -30.06 11.56
C GLY A 247 6.63 -30.23 12.43
N ARG A 248 7.79 -29.74 11.99
CA ARG A 248 9.08 -29.93 12.70
C ARG A 248 9.39 -28.82 13.69
N ARG A 249 8.78 -27.64 13.55
CA ARG A 249 9.01 -26.45 14.37
C ARG A 249 7.82 -26.18 15.30
N TRP A 250 6.60 -26.38 14.84
CA TRP A 250 5.40 -26.03 15.61
C TRP A 250 4.70 -27.23 16.25
N GLY A 251 5.37 -28.39 16.25
CA GLY A 251 4.78 -29.66 16.69
C GLY A 251 3.56 -30.03 15.86
N ASP A 252 2.48 -30.42 16.53
CA ASP A 252 1.18 -30.76 15.95
C ASP A 252 0.32 -29.53 15.58
N LEU A 253 0.79 -28.30 15.78
CA LEU A 253 0.01 -27.10 15.47
C LEU A 253 -0.38 -27.03 13.99
N THR A 254 0.50 -27.44 13.07
CA THR A 254 0.18 -27.48 11.64
C THR A 254 -1.01 -28.40 11.36
N ASP A 255 -1.04 -29.59 11.97
CA ASP A 255 -2.16 -30.52 11.81
C ASP A 255 -3.45 -29.97 12.43
N LEU A 256 -3.36 -29.34 13.61
CA LEU A 256 -4.47 -28.65 14.26
C LEU A 256 -5.07 -27.55 13.39
N ILE A 257 -4.22 -26.73 12.75
CA ILE A 257 -4.64 -25.69 11.80
C ILE A 257 -5.46 -26.30 10.65
N PHE A 258 -4.96 -27.38 10.03
CA PHE A 258 -5.65 -28.02 8.92
C PHE A 258 -6.90 -28.79 9.34
N GLU A 259 -6.96 -29.31 10.57
CA GLU A 259 -8.18 -29.87 11.13
C GLU A 259 -9.25 -28.78 11.32
N ALA A 260 -8.89 -27.62 11.89
CA ALA A 260 -9.79 -26.48 12.02
C ALA A 260 -10.32 -26.02 10.65
N LEU A 261 -9.45 -25.95 9.64
CA LEU A 261 -9.82 -25.62 8.27
C LEU A 261 -10.84 -26.61 7.71
N ALA A 262 -10.56 -27.90 7.83
CA ALA A 262 -11.39 -28.96 7.28
C ALA A 262 -12.75 -29.08 7.98
N ARG A 263 -12.79 -28.92 9.31
CA ARG A 263 -14.01 -29.17 10.11
C ARG A 263 -14.86 -27.93 10.30
N ARG A 264 -14.26 -26.74 10.31
CA ARG A 264 -14.92 -25.48 10.69
C ARG A 264 -14.80 -24.38 9.64
N GLY A 265 -13.98 -24.56 8.60
CA GLY A 265 -13.80 -23.55 7.54
C GLY A 265 -12.98 -22.32 7.98
N THR A 266 -12.21 -22.45 9.06
CA THR A 266 -11.32 -21.41 9.59
C THR A 266 -9.90 -21.95 9.68
N ALA A 267 -8.85 -21.23 9.30
CA ALA A 267 -8.77 -19.80 8.98
C ALA A 267 -8.91 -19.44 7.48
N TYR A 268 -9.10 -18.16 7.17
CA TYR A 268 -8.83 -17.68 5.81
C TYR A 268 -7.32 -17.71 5.54
N LEU A 269 -6.90 -18.22 4.38
CA LEU A 269 -5.49 -18.29 4.03
C LEU A 269 -5.05 -17.03 3.29
N LEU A 270 -4.12 -16.29 3.89
CA LEU A 270 -3.43 -15.18 3.24
C LEU A 270 -2.17 -15.69 2.55
N ASN A 271 -2.14 -15.59 1.23
CA ASN A 271 -1.06 -16.14 0.41
C ASN A 271 0.23 -15.30 0.50
N GLY A 272 1.11 -15.65 1.43
CA GLY A 272 2.44 -15.05 1.57
C GLY A 272 3.45 -15.48 0.49
N TYR A 273 3.07 -16.32 -0.50
CA TYR A 273 3.92 -16.62 -1.67
C TYR A 273 3.77 -15.57 -2.78
N SER A 274 2.58 -14.98 -2.92
CA SER A 274 2.28 -13.94 -3.94
C SER A 274 2.36 -12.51 -3.38
N THR A 275 2.35 -12.40 -2.06
CA THR A 275 2.31 -11.16 -1.30
C THR A 275 3.54 -11.15 -0.40
N ASP A 276 4.66 -10.66 -0.93
CA ASP A 276 5.79 -10.30 -0.07
C ASP A 276 5.34 -9.06 0.71
N VAL A 277 5.09 -9.18 2.01
CA VAL A 277 4.51 -8.08 2.80
C VAL A 277 5.42 -6.84 2.76
N GLY A 278 6.73 -7.03 2.63
CA GLY A 278 7.70 -5.94 2.39
C GLY A 278 7.60 -5.31 0.99
N SER A 279 7.08 -6.03 -0.02
CA SER A 279 6.91 -5.53 -1.39
C SER A 279 5.83 -4.45 -1.52
N LEU A 280 4.87 -4.39 -0.58
CA LEU A 280 3.85 -3.35 -0.55
C LEU A 280 4.44 -1.95 -0.28
N TYR A 281 5.68 -1.88 0.23
CA TYR A 281 6.31 -0.64 0.69
C TYR A 281 7.65 -0.28 0.01
N ALA A 282 8.20 -1.12 -0.88
CA ALA A 282 9.53 -0.93 -1.46
C ALA A 282 9.53 -0.91 -3.02
N MET A 283 9.20 0.24 -3.60
CA MET A 283 9.08 0.43 -5.06
C MET A 283 10.04 1.52 -5.55
N CYS A 284 11.25 1.16 -6.01
CA CYS A 284 12.27 2.14 -6.38
C CYS A 284 12.92 1.83 -7.75
N LEU A 285 13.25 2.91 -8.48
CA LEU A 285 14.22 2.87 -9.58
C LEU A 285 15.64 2.79 -9.00
N HIS A 286 16.59 2.29 -9.79
CA HIS A 286 18.00 2.33 -9.41
C HIS A 286 18.50 3.79 -9.31
N ALA A 287 19.47 4.04 -8.42
CA ALA A 287 20.02 5.37 -8.11
C ALA A 287 20.46 6.15 -9.36
N GLU A 288 21.11 5.45 -10.30
CA GLU A 288 21.63 6.02 -11.55
C GLU A 288 20.57 6.21 -12.66
N GLU A 289 19.32 5.81 -12.46
CA GLU A 289 18.28 6.03 -13.48
C GLU A 289 17.97 7.52 -13.62
N LEU A 290 17.81 7.97 -14.87
CA LEU A 290 17.53 9.37 -15.15
C LEU A 290 16.06 9.69 -14.93
N VAL A 291 15.84 10.87 -14.36
CA VAL A 291 14.52 11.43 -14.07
C VAL A 291 14.45 12.89 -14.52
N ILE A 292 13.29 13.27 -15.03
CA ILE A 292 12.99 14.66 -15.38
C ILE A 292 12.18 15.26 -14.24
N PHE A 293 12.71 16.33 -13.65
CA PHE A 293 12.06 17.05 -12.56
C PHE A 293 12.05 18.55 -12.80
N ARG A 294 11.11 19.25 -12.15
CA ARG A 294 10.96 20.70 -12.24
C ARG A 294 11.08 21.32 -10.86
N ARG A 295 11.98 22.30 -10.73
CA ARG A 295 12.18 23.09 -9.50
C ARG A 295 12.03 24.56 -9.86
N LYS A 296 11.17 25.29 -9.14
CA LYS A 296 10.97 26.74 -9.34
C LYS A 296 10.67 27.14 -10.81
N GLY A 297 10.06 26.25 -11.58
CA GLY A 297 9.73 26.45 -12.99
C GLY A 297 10.84 26.10 -13.98
N GLU A 298 12.03 25.71 -13.51
CA GLU A 298 13.15 25.24 -14.32
C GLU A 298 13.13 23.71 -14.41
N ILE A 299 13.40 23.18 -15.59
CA ILE A 299 13.39 21.74 -15.87
C ILE A 299 14.81 21.22 -15.83
N HIS A 300 14.99 20.13 -15.10
CA HIS A 300 16.27 19.45 -14.92
C HIS A 300 16.14 18.00 -15.33
N VAL A 301 17.25 17.44 -15.81
CA VAL A 301 17.44 16.00 -16.00
C VAL A 301 18.61 15.61 -15.10
N GLY A 302 18.37 14.70 -14.18
CA GLY A 302 19.38 14.20 -13.25
C GLY A 302 19.10 12.75 -12.91
N THR A 303 19.97 12.15 -12.12
CA THR A 303 19.77 10.79 -11.59
C THR A 303 18.76 10.79 -10.44
N MET A 304 18.15 9.64 -10.17
CA MET A 304 17.30 9.44 -8.99
C MET A 304 18.06 9.72 -7.68
N GLU A 305 19.36 9.43 -7.64
CA GLU A 305 20.23 9.77 -6.51
C GLU A 305 20.39 11.28 -6.33
N GLU A 306 20.70 12.02 -7.40
CA GLU A 306 20.80 13.48 -7.36
C GLU A 306 19.48 14.12 -6.89
N LEU A 307 18.34 13.67 -7.46
CA LEU A 307 17.02 14.11 -7.01
C LEU A 307 16.81 13.82 -5.52
N PHE A 308 17.18 12.63 -5.06
CA PHE A 308 16.98 12.25 -3.67
C PHE A 308 17.83 13.12 -2.73
N GLU A 309 19.15 13.17 -2.96
CA GLU A 309 20.11 13.93 -2.13
C GLU A 309 19.79 15.45 -2.14
N GLU A 310 19.38 15.97 -3.30
CA GLU A 310 19.04 17.39 -3.43
C GLU A 310 17.76 17.76 -2.68
N PHE A 311 16.73 16.89 -2.64
CA PHE A 311 15.39 17.28 -2.16
C PHE A 311 14.91 16.58 -0.89
N HIS A 312 15.60 15.56 -0.37
CA HIS A 312 15.20 14.95 0.88
C HIS A 312 15.34 15.93 2.05
N GLY A 313 14.32 15.95 2.90
CA GLY A 313 14.31 16.61 4.20
C GLY A 313 14.53 15.60 5.33
N ASP A 314 13.77 15.76 6.40
CA ASP A 314 13.83 14.90 7.58
C ASP A 314 13.32 13.49 7.28
N LEU A 315 13.96 12.50 7.93
CA LEU A 315 13.46 11.13 7.96
C LEU A 315 12.12 11.12 8.71
N LEU A 316 11.07 10.69 8.03
CA LEU A 316 9.72 10.58 8.58
C LEU A 316 9.48 9.20 9.20
N GLU A 317 9.91 8.15 8.51
CA GLU A 317 9.60 6.77 8.85
C GLU A 317 10.66 5.83 8.28
N ARG A 318 11.00 4.78 9.03
CA ARG A 318 11.90 3.71 8.59
C ARG A 318 11.25 2.38 8.89
N GLU A 319 11.02 1.58 7.85
CA GLU A 319 10.49 0.21 7.92
C GLU A 319 11.50 -0.72 7.26
N GLY A 320 12.24 -1.49 8.06
CA GLY A 320 13.30 -2.37 7.57
C GLY A 320 14.38 -1.62 6.78
N LYS A 321 14.51 -1.95 5.50
CA LYS A 321 15.47 -1.32 4.56
C LYS A 321 14.90 -0.11 3.82
N THR A 322 13.65 0.25 4.11
CA THR A 322 12.90 1.29 3.43
C THR A 322 12.80 2.52 4.34
N GLU A 323 13.04 3.69 3.77
CA GLU A 323 13.13 4.97 4.47
C GLU A 323 12.31 6.02 3.73
N TRP A 324 11.38 6.66 4.44
CA TRP A 324 10.57 7.75 3.94
C TRP A 324 11.08 9.09 4.45
N TYR A 325 11.20 10.05 3.55
CA TYR A 325 11.69 11.39 3.84
C TYR A 325 10.65 12.43 3.45
N SER A 326 10.60 13.51 4.22
CA SER A 326 9.92 14.73 3.80
C SER A 326 10.68 15.37 2.63
N VAL A 327 10.04 16.32 1.97
CA VAL A 327 10.66 17.07 0.86
C VAL A 327 11.00 18.46 1.39
N LYS A 328 12.28 18.83 1.41
CA LYS A 328 12.73 20.12 1.99
C LYS A 328 12.44 21.33 1.10
N GLU A 329 12.30 21.11 -0.21
CA GLU A 329 11.96 22.16 -1.17
C GLU A 329 10.99 21.65 -2.25
N PRO A 330 10.03 22.47 -2.72
CA PRO A 330 9.10 22.04 -3.77
C PRO A 330 9.81 21.57 -5.05
N VAL A 331 9.49 20.35 -5.45
CA VAL A 331 9.92 19.73 -6.70
C VAL A 331 8.76 18.97 -7.32
N GLU A 332 8.68 18.97 -8.64
CA GLU A 332 7.64 18.29 -9.41
C GLU A 332 8.27 17.26 -10.34
N LEU A 333 7.59 16.13 -10.55
CA LEU A 333 7.98 15.10 -11.51
C LEU A 333 7.03 15.08 -12.69
N LEU A 334 7.57 14.92 -13.89
CA LEU A 334 6.77 14.73 -15.10
C LEU A 334 6.16 13.33 -15.09
N SER A 335 4.84 13.25 -14.96
CA SER A 335 4.10 11.99 -14.77
C SER A 335 3.01 11.83 -15.84
N LEU A 336 2.67 10.58 -16.16
CA LEU A 336 1.54 10.26 -17.04
C LEU A 336 0.27 10.13 -16.20
N ASN A 337 -0.74 10.96 -16.47
CA ASN A 337 -2.05 10.82 -15.88
C ASN A 337 -2.76 9.58 -16.48
N PRO A 338 -3.14 8.58 -15.67
CA PRO A 338 -3.68 7.32 -16.19
C PRO A 338 -5.12 7.44 -16.72
N GLU A 339 -5.84 8.50 -16.37
CA GLU A 339 -7.23 8.73 -16.83
C GLU A 339 -7.26 9.51 -18.13
N THR A 340 -6.44 10.55 -18.25
CA THR A 340 -6.43 11.46 -19.40
C THR A 340 -5.37 11.11 -20.45
N PHE A 341 -4.40 10.25 -20.09
CA PHE A 341 -3.22 9.93 -20.89
C PHE A 341 -2.37 11.14 -21.27
N LYS A 342 -2.48 12.24 -20.50
CA LYS A 342 -1.67 13.45 -20.66
C LYS A 342 -0.50 13.44 -19.69
N LEU A 343 0.60 14.04 -20.12
CA LEU A 343 1.74 14.29 -19.24
C LEU A 343 1.49 15.56 -18.43
N GLU A 344 1.73 15.49 -17.13
CA GLU A 344 1.54 16.59 -16.21
C GLU A 344 2.66 16.65 -15.17
N TRP A 345 2.90 17.85 -14.66
CA TRP A 345 3.84 18.08 -13.56
C TRP A 345 3.13 17.82 -12.24
N VAL A 346 3.62 16.85 -11.50
CA VAL A 346 3.02 16.41 -10.23
C VAL A 346 3.96 16.75 -9.08
N PRO A 347 3.49 17.46 -8.04
CA PRO A 347 4.33 17.81 -6.89
C PRO A 347 4.72 16.56 -6.09
N VAL A 348 6.02 16.43 -5.82
CA VAL A 348 6.56 15.37 -4.96
C VAL A 348 6.27 15.72 -3.51
N ARG A 349 5.53 14.85 -2.81
CA ARG A 349 5.16 15.07 -1.40
C ARG A 349 6.08 14.35 -0.40
N ARG A 350 6.70 13.24 -0.83
CA ARG A 350 7.59 12.40 -0.03
C ARG A 350 8.61 11.75 -0.94
N LEU A 351 9.77 11.43 -0.39
CA LEU A 351 10.83 10.67 -1.06
C LEU A 351 11.02 9.34 -0.37
N LEU A 352 11.17 8.27 -1.16
CA LEU A 352 11.33 6.91 -0.69
C LEU A 352 12.70 6.39 -1.11
N ARG A 353 13.46 5.84 -0.17
CA ARG A 353 14.70 5.11 -0.42
C ARG A 353 14.61 3.70 0.12
N THR A 354 15.01 2.71 -0.67
CA THR A 354 15.09 1.31 -0.20
C THR A 354 16.39 0.66 -0.64
N ARG A 355 16.88 -0.30 0.15
CA ARG A 355 18.07 -1.12 -0.20
C ARG A 355 17.63 -2.53 -0.60
N SER A 356 17.71 -2.85 -1.89
CA SER A 356 17.41 -4.19 -2.41
C SER A 356 18.68 -4.98 -2.73
N GLY A 357 18.69 -6.29 -2.40
CA GLY A 357 19.75 -7.22 -2.82
C GLY A 357 19.51 -7.85 -4.20
N LYS A 358 18.39 -7.52 -4.85
CA LYS A 358 17.99 -7.99 -6.18
C LYS A 358 17.65 -6.79 -7.06
N GLU A 359 18.04 -6.88 -8.32
CA GLU A 359 17.76 -5.87 -9.34
C GLU A 359 17.09 -6.54 -10.55
N VAL A 360 16.15 -5.84 -11.17
CA VAL A 360 15.58 -6.20 -12.47
C VAL A 360 16.00 -5.17 -13.50
N VAL A 361 16.53 -5.63 -14.64
CA VAL A 361 16.89 -4.80 -15.78
C VAL A 361 15.90 -5.05 -16.91
N ILE A 362 15.08 -4.05 -17.22
CA ILE A 362 14.12 -4.13 -18.32
C ILE A 362 14.76 -3.47 -19.54
N LYS A 363 15.06 -4.28 -20.56
CA LYS A 363 15.55 -3.80 -21.87
C LYS A 363 14.44 -3.92 -22.90
N ILE A 364 14.12 -2.81 -23.56
CA ILE A 364 13.10 -2.78 -24.59
C ILE A 364 13.70 -2.76 -25.99
N ARG A 365 12.89 -3.11 -26.99
CA ARG A 365 13.32 -3.24 -28.40
C ARG A 365 13.95 -1.98 -28.99
N THR A 366 13.60 -0.80 -28.49
CA THR A 366 14.18 0.48 -28.95
C THR A 366 15.59 0.74 -28.42
N GLY A 367 16.16 -0.18 -27.63
CA GLY A 367 17.49 -0.05 -27.04
C GLY A 367 17.51 0.68 -25.69
N ARG A 368 16.40 1.31 -25.27
CA ARG A 368 16.31 1.88 -23.92
C ARG A 368 16.24 0.75 -22.88
N SER A 369 16.70 1.07 -21.68
CA SER A 369 16.56 0.20 -20.53
C SER A 369 16.45 1.01 -19.26
N PHE A 370 15.86 0.42 -18.23
CA PHE A 370 15.91 0.95 -16.88
C PHE A 370 16.09 -0.19 -15.89
N ARG A 371 16.68 0.14 -14.75
CA ARG A 371 16.92 -0.75 -13.62
C ARG A 371 16.01 -0.38 -12.46
N ALA A 372 15.45 -1.39 -11.83
CA ALA A 372 14.53 -1.19 -10.72
C ALA A 372 14.55 -2.35 -9.73
N THR A 373 13.95 -2.14 -8.55
CA THR A 373 13.65 -3.24 -7.64
C THR A 373 12.64 -4.21 -8.29
N PRO A 374 12.65 -5.52 -7.94
CA PRO A 374 11.70 -6.51 -8.47
C PRO A 374 10.23 -6.11 -8.36
N GLU A 375 9.91 -5.31 -7.35
CA GLU A 375 8.56 -4.89 -6.98
C GLU A 375 8.16 -3.54 -7.62
N HIS A 376 9.07 -2.86 -8.32
CA HIS A 376 8.80 -1.56 -8.91
C HIS A 376 7.62 -1.63 -9.92
N PRO A 377 6.63 -0.73 -9.83
CA PRO A 377 5.46 -0.75 -10.71
C PRO A 377 5.83 -0.27 -12.11
N VAL A 378 5.52 -1.09 -13.11
CA VAL A 378 5.75 -0.81 -14.53
C VAL A 378 4.40 -0.75 -15.23
N ALA A 379 4.11 0.38 -15.87
CA ALA A 379 2.93 0.53 -16.70
C ALA A 379 3.12 -0.19 -18.04
N VAL A 380 2.25 -1.17 -18.31
CA VAL A 380 2.25 -2.01 -19.51
C VAL A 380 0.93 -1.86 -20.24
N LEU A 381 0.99 -1.61 -21.55
CA LEU A 381 -0.17 -1.62 -22.42
C LEU A 381 -0.58 -3.06 -22.77
N THR A 382 -1.84 -3.40 -22.48
CA THR A 382 -2.46 -4.68 -22.79
C THR A 382 -3.65 -4.49 -23.72
N GLY A 383 -4.23 -5.59 -24.23
CA GLY A 383 -5.45 -5.54 -25.06
C GLY A 383 -6.66 -4.94 -24.34
N GLU A 384 -6.65 -4.89 -23.00
CA GLU A 384 -7.70 -4.32 -22.16
C GLU A 384 -7.35 -2.91 -21.64
N GLY A 385 -6.25 -2.31 -22.13
CA GLY A 385 -5.76 -1.00 -21.69
C GLY A 385 -4.47 -1.06 -20.87
N ILE A 386 -4.14 0.03 -20.18
CA ILE A 386 -2.91 0.15 -19.38
C ILE A 386 -3.11 -0.57 -18.04
N ARG A 387 -2.19 -1.49 -17.74
CA ARG A 387 -2.12 -2.21 -16.47
C ARG A 387 -0.77 -1.98 -15.81
N ILE A 388 -0.74 -2.00 -14.48
CA ILE A 388 0.50 -1.99 -13.72
C ILE A 388 0.94 -3.43 -13.45
N LYS A 389 2.19 -3.76 -13.78
CA LYS A 389 2.86 -5.02 -13.40
C LYS A 389 4.05 -4.72 -12.49
N ARG A 390 4.49 -5.69 -11.68
CA ARG A 390 5.80 -5.57 -11.03
C ARG A 390 6.91 -5.73 -12.06
N ALA A 391 8.05 -5.07 -11.86
CA ALA A 391 9.19 -5.15 -12.77
C ALA A 391 9.62 -6.60 -13.03
N SER A 392 9.61 -7.44 -11.98
CA SER A 392 9.90 -8.88 -12.07
C SER A 392 8.89 -9.71 -12.87
N GLU A 393 7.68 -9.19 -13.08
CA GLU A 393 6.59 -9.83 -13.83
C GLU A 393 6.50 -9.35 -15.29
N VAL A 394 7.32 -8.37 -15.68
CA VAL A 394 7.37 -7.90 -17.06
C VAL A 394 8.00 -8.99 -17.93
N GLN A 395 7.27 -9.43 -18.96
CA GLN A 395 7.68 -10.51 -19.84
C GLN A 395 7.96 -10.03 -21.25
N ARG A 396 8.70 -10.83 -22.03
CA ARG A 396 8.90 -10.55 -23.46
C ARG A 396 7.55 -10.56 -24.17
N GLY A 397 7.25 -9.49 -24.89
CA GLY A 397 5.96 -9.27 -25.54
C GLY A 397 5.09 -8.21 -24.86
N ASP A 398 5.41 -7.82 -23.62
CA ASP A 398 4.79 -6.68 -22.96
C ASP A 398 5.20 -5.36 -23.61
N TYR A 399 4.25 -4.44 -23.72
CA TYR A 399 4.46 -3.09 -24.25
C TYR A 399 4.59 -2.10 -23.10
N VAL A 400 5.83 -1.82 -22.70
CA VAL A 400 6.11 -0.81 -21.66
C VAL A 400 5.87 0.60 -22.22
N LEU A 401 5.19 1.43 -21.43
CA LEU A 401 4.97 2.83 -21.80
C LEU A 401 6.26 3.63 -21.66
N LEU A 402 6.55 4.46 -22.65
CA LEU A 402 7.69 5.36 -22.64
C LEU A 402 7.29 6.76 -23.03
N LEU A 403 7.97 7.71 -22.41
CA LEU A 403 8.00 9.08 -22.89
C LEU A 403 8.78 9.15 -24.21
N ARG A 404 8.05 9.29 -25.32
CA ARG A 404 8.64 9.50 -26.65
C ARG A 404 8.78 10.99 -26.99
N ASP A 405 7.79 11.78 -26.60
CA ASP A 405 7.73 13.22 -26.85
C ASP A 405 7.10 13.91 -25.63
N ALA A 406 7.80 14.89 -25.09
CA ALA A 406 7.37 15.71 -23.95
C ALA A 406 7.20 17.19 -24.32
N SER A 407 7.44 17.57 -25.59
CA SER A 407 7.56 18.96 -26.06
C SER A 407 6.41 19.86 -25.61
N ARG A 408 5.19 19.33 -25.55
CA ARG A 408 3.98 20.06 -25.12
C ARG A 408 3.92 20.40 -23.64
N CYS A 409 4.72 19.72 -22.81
CA CYS A 409 4.74 19.86 -21.36
C CYS A 409 6.07 20.39 -20.82
N LEU A 410 7.09 20.50 -21.67
CA LEU A 410 8.35 21.16 -21.34
C LEU A 410 8.20 22.69 -21.45
N SER A 411 9.14 23.43 -20.87
CA SER A 411 9.17 24.88 -20.94
C SER A 411 9.35 25.35 -22.38
N GLY A 412 8.60 26.37 -22.81
CA GLY A 412 8.83 27.03 -24.10
C GLY A 412 10.10 27.91 -24.17
N ARG A 413 11.02 27.78 -23.20
CA ARG A 413 12.30 28.49 -23.17
C ARG A 413 13.40 27.51 -23.49
N TYR A 414 14.29 27.87 -24.43
CA TYR A 414 15.50 27.11 -24.69
C TYR A 414 16.55 27.37 -23.60
N ALA A 415 17.41 26.38 -23.36
CA ALA A 415 18.56 26.56 -22.49
C ALA A 415 19.65 27.38 -23.20
N GLU A 416 20.48 28.08 -22.44
CA GLU A 416 21.67 28.77 -22.95
C GLU A 416 22.92 28.01 -22.50
N LEU A 417 23.76 27.60 -23.46
CA LEU A 417 25.03 26.92 -23.17
C LEU A 417 26.17 27.70 -23.84
N ALA A 418 27.09 28.21 -23.03
CA ALA A 418 28.24 29.00 -23.51
C ALA A 418 27.85 30.21 -24.41
N GLY A 419 26.69 30.83 -24.17
CA GLY A 419 26.17 31.96 -24.93
C GLY A 419 25.43 31.57 -26.23
N MET A 420 25.14 30.27 -26.40
CA MET A 420 24.34 29.76 -27.51
C MET A 420 23.01 29.19 -27.00
N THR A 421 21.92 29.60 -27.64
CA THR A 421 20.61 29.00 -27.44
C THR A 421 20.60 27.56 -27.95
N VAL A 422 20.29 26.61 -27.06
CA VAL A 422 20.15 25.17 -27.37
C VAL A 422 18.77 24.90 -27.94
N ASP A 423 18.58 25.30 -29.20
CA ASP A 423 17.40 24.98 -30.01
C ASP A 423 17.46 23.57 -30.60
N GLU A 424 16.43 23.16 -31.34
CA GLU A 424 16.30 21.81 -31.89
C GLU A 424 17.46 21.44 -32.82
N GLU A 425 17.94 22.38 -33.63
CA GLU A 425 19.08 22.15 -34.52
C GLU A 425 20.37 21.97 -33.71
N PHE A 426 20.62 22.81 -32.70
CA PHE A 426 21.82 22.65 -31.87
C PHE A 426 21.76 21.37 -31.01
N ALA A 427 20.61 21.05 -30.44
CA ALA A 427 20.40 19.82 -29.70
C ALA A 427 20.61 18.58 -30.59
N TYR A 428 20.14 18.62 -31.84
CA TYR A 428 20.35 17.54 -32.80
C TYR A 428 21.83 17.38 -33.15
N PHE A 429 22.54 18.49 -33.40
CA PHE A 429 23.98 18.49 -33.63
C PHE A 429 24.76 17.93 -32.43
N LEU A 430 24.43 18.34 -31.21
CA LEU A 430 25.03 17.80 -29.98
C LEU A 430 24.78 16.30 -29.85
N GLY A 431 23.57 15.83 -30.17
CA GLY A 431 23.24 14.41 -30.19
C GLY A 431 24.12 13.61 -31.16
N LEU A 432 24.31 14.11 -32.38
CA LEU A 432 25.22 13.52 -33.36
C LEU A 432 26.68 13.52 -32.85
N PHE A 433 27.10 14.61 -32.20
CA PHE A 433 28.45 14.73 -31.66
C PHE A 433 28.71 13.75 -30.51
N VAL A 434 27.73 13.54 -29.63
CA VAL A 434 27.82 12.56 -28.54
C VAL A 434 27.85 11.14 -29.08
N ALA A 435 27.10 10.86 -30.15
CA ALA A 435 27.04 9.53 -30.76
C ALA A 435 28.32 9.15 -31.52
N ASP A 436 28.76 10.01 -32.45
CA ASP A 436 29.83 9.71 -33.42
C ASP A 436 30.88 10.83 -33.57
N GLY A 437 30.76 11.89 -32.77
CA GLY A 437 31.68 13.02 -32.77
C GLY A 437 32.93 12.79 -31.93
N ASN A 438 34.02 13.43 -32.33
CA ASN A 438 35.26 13.48 -31.55
C ASN A 438 35.94 14.83 -31.73
N TYR A 439 36.79 15.19 -30.77
CA TYR A 439 37.62 16.38 -30.89
C TYR A 439 38.91 16.09 -31.64
N LEU A 440 39.25 16.94 -32.61
CA LEU A 440 40.54 16.89 -33.29
C LEU A 440 41.62 17.52 -32.41
N ARG A 441 42.39 16.67 -31.74
CA ARG A 441 43.50 17.08 -30.87
C ARG A 441 44.79 17.26 -31.66
N ARG A 442 45.50 18.36 -31.40
CA ARG A 442 46.84 18.61 -31.91
C ARG A 442 47.81 18.98 -30.79
N ARG A 443 49.10 18.75 -31.05
CA ARG A 443 50.20 19.11 -30.14
C ARG A 443 50.94 20.39 -30.57
N ASP A 444 50.52 21.03 -31.66
CA ASP A 444 51.11 22.28 -32.12
C ASP A 444 50.33 23.49 -31.60
N GLY A 445 51.06 24.49 -31.08
CA GLY A 445 50.49 25.67 -30.43
C GLY A 445 49.92 26.70 -31.40
N ARG A 446 49.30 26.28 -32.52
CA ARG A 446 48.59 27.19 -33.44
C ARG A 446 47.23 27.61 -32.90
N TYR A 447 46.61 26.78 -32.07
CA TYR A 447 45.28 27.01 -31.48
C TYR A 447 45.40 27.33 -29.99
N LYS A 448 46.24 28.31 -29.63
CA LYS A 448 46.66 28.56 -28.22
C LYS A 448 45.49 28.79 -27.27
N ASP A 449 44.42 29.40 -27.76
CA ASP A 449 43.24 29.75 -26.97
C ASP A 449 42.32 28.55 -26.67
N SER A 450 42.66 27.35 -27.17
CA SER A 450 41.88 26.11 -27.03
C SER A 450 42.58 25.02 -26.19
N LYS A 451 43.61 25.39 -25.41
CA LYS A 451 44.43 24.41 -24.69
C LYS A 451 43.65 23.77 -23.53
N ILE A 452 43.52 22.45 -23.55
CA ILE A 452 43.00 21.66 -22.41
C ILE A 452 43.98 20.52 -22.12
N GLY A 453 44.57 20.53 -20.92
CA GLY A 453 45.65 19.62 -20.55
C GLY A 453 46.87 19.77 -21.47
N ASP A 454 47.31 18.66 -22.06
CA ASP A 454 48.48 18.60 -22.95
C ASP A 454 48.15 18.77 -24.45
N TYR A 455 46.89 19.06 -24.80
CA TYR A 455 46.44 19.14 -26.19
C TYR A 455 45.78 20.50 -26.50
N TYR A 456 45.81 20.85 -27.79
CA TYR A 456 45.06 21.96 -28.38
C TYR A 456 43.94 21.38 -29.25
N TYR A 457 42.74 21.96 -29.17
CA TYR A 457 41.62 21.54 -30.00
C TYR A 457 41.61 22.32 -31.31
N SER A 458 41.74 21.58 -32.42
CA SER A 458 41.82 22.15 -33.78
C SER A 458 40.50 22.08 -34.55
N GLY A 459 39.49 21.39 -34.02
CA GLY A 459 38.16 21.26 -34.62
C GLY A 459 37.38 20.07 -34.08
N LEU A 460 36.20 19.85 -34.66
CA LEU A 460 35.35 18.69 -34.44
C LEU A 460 35.50 17.72 -35.62
N GLN A 461 35.42 16.42 -35.34
CA GLN A 461 35.39 15.35 -36.33
C GLN A 461 34.11 14.55 -36.13
N PHE A 462 33.47 14.19 -37.23
CA PHE A 462 32.34 13.26 -37.27
C PHE A 462 32.70 12.13 -38.24
N SER A 463 32.18 10.93 -38.00
CA SER A 463 32.31 9.80 -38.91
C SER A 463 30.92 9.44 -39.44
N PHE A 464 30.73 9.58 -40.74
CA PHE A 464 29.48 9.23 -41.43
C PHE A 464 29.78 8.29 -42.59
N SER A 465 28.79 7.50 -42.99
CA SER A 465 28.83 6.72 -44.23
C SER A 465 28.60 7.62 -45.44
N GLU A 466 29.18 7.28 -46.60
CA GLU A 466 29.12 8.13 -47.81
C GLU A 466 27.68 8.36 -48.33
N ASP A 467 26.77 7.44 -48.01
CA ASP A 467 25.35 7.50 -48.36
C ASP A 467 24.52 8.42 -47.43
N GLU A 468 25.06 8.85 -46.29
CA GLU A 468 24.38 9.71 -45.30
C GLU A 468 24.43 11.20 -45.65
N LYS A 469 24.20 11.55 -46.93
CA LYS A 469 24.39 12.92 -47.45
C LYS A 469 23.64 13.98 -46.67
N THR A 470 22.40 13.70 -46.25
CA THR A 470 21.59 14.65 -45.47
C THR A 470 22.19 14.97 -44.10
N LEU A 471 22.81 13.99 -43.43
CA LEU A 471 23.48 14.20 -42.14
C LEU A 471 24.77 14.99 -42.33
N ILE A 472 25.56 14.63 -43.34
CA ILE A 472 26.80 15.33 -43.71
C ILE A 472 26.50 16.81 -44.00
N ASP A 473 25.51 17.07 -44.85
CA ASP A 473 25.10 18.43 -45.23
C ASP A 473 24.61 19.22 -44.01
N PHE A 474 23.84 18.59 -43.13
CA PHE A 474 23.38 19.20 -41.88
C PHE A 474 24.56 19.61 -40.98
N VAL A 475 25.48 18.68 -40.67
CA VAL A 475 26.63 18.94 -39.79
C VAL A 475 27.54 20.02 -40.37
N VAL A 476 27.81 19.96 -41.67
CA VAL A 476 28.65 20.96 -42.37
C VAL A 476 27.99 22.33 -42.37
N LYS A 477 26.68 22.40 -42.61
CA LYS A 477 25.93 23.65 -42.59
C LYS A 477 25.91 24.23 -41.17
N PHE A 478 25.54 23.43 -40.19
CA PHE A 478 25.45 23.84 -38.79
C PHE A 478 26.79 24.41 -38.28
N ALA A 479 27.90 23.69 -38.50
CA ALA A 479 29.24 24.10 -38.06
C ALA A 479 29.81 25.33 -38.81
N LYS A 480 29.19 25.78 -39.91
CA LYS A 480 29.56 27.01 -40.61
C LYS A 480 28.74 28.21 -40.14
N GLU A 481 27.50 27.98 -39.75
CA GLU A 481 26.53 29.03 -39.40
C GLU A 481 26.55 29.37 -37.90
N ARG A 482 26.98 28.43 -37.06
CA ARG A 482 27.07 28.53 -35.60
C ARG A 482 28.43 28.04 -35.11
#